data_AF-A0AA39SPG0-F1
#
_entry.id   AF-A0AA39SPG0-F1
#
_cell.length_a   1.000
_cell.length_b   1.000
_cell.length_c   1.000
_cell.angle_alpha   90.00
_cell.angle_beta   90.00
_cell.angle_gamma   90.00
#
_symmetry.space_group_name_H-M   'P 1'
#
loop_
_entity.id
_entity.type
_entity.pdbx_description
1 polymer ?
#
loop_
_entity_poly.entity_id
_entity_poly.type
_entity_poly.pdbx_seq_one_letter_code
_entity_poly.pdbx_strand_id
1 'polypeptide(L)'
;METALPPKMKDPGSFIITISVGETRREKAMLDLGASINLMPYALFKDLGLEGLKPTTMELILADRSVRHPTGVVEDVLVRVGELIIPADFVILEMETDSTKAREMPILLG
;
A
#
# COMPACT_ATOMS: atom_id res chain seq x y z
N MET A 1 3.37 -16.29 39.84
CA MET A 1 2.20 -16.55 38.98
C MET A 1 2.68 -16.41 37.55
N GLU A 2 2.78 -17.52 36.83
CA GLU A 2 3.20 -17.55 35.43
C GLU A 2 2.02 -17.12 34.56
N THR A 3 2.13 -16.00 33.86
CA THR A 3 1.15 -15.60 32.85
C THR A 3 1.28 -16.54 31.65
N ALA A 4 0.24 -17.33 31.37
CA ALA A 4 0.21 -18.18 30.19
C ALA A 4 0.45 -17.35 28.92
N LEU A 5 1.37 -17.81 28.07
CA LEU A 5 1.63 -17.16 26.78
C LEU A 5 0.35 -17.21 25.93
N PRO A 6 0.03 -16.14 25.19
CA PRO A 6 -1.11 -16.16 24.29
C PRO A 6 -0.93 -17.27 23.25
N PRO A 7 -2.02 -17.96 22.86
CA PRO A 7 -1.96 -19.04 21.89
C PRO A 7 -1.44 -18.51 20.55
N LYS A 8 -0.47 -19.22 19.96
CA LYS A 8 0.04 -18.91 18.63
C LYS A 8 -1.10 -19.03 17.61
N MET A 9 -1.45 -17.92 16.96
CA MET A 9 -2.44 -17.92 15.89
C MET A 9 -1.88 -18.58 14.62
N LYS A 10 -2.77 -19.15 13.81
CA LYS A 10 -2.41 -19.67 12.48
C LYS A 10 -1.98 -18.51 11.59
N ASP A 11 -0.94 -18.73 10.79
CA ASP A 11 -0.49 -17.77 9.79
C ASP A 11 -1.60 -17.51 8.75
N PRO A 12 -2.05 -16.26 8.57
CA PRO A 12 -3.03 -15.90 7.54
C PRO A 12 -2.48 -15.95 6.10
N GLY A 13 -1.17 -16.15 5.92
CA GLY A 13 -0.50 -16.20 4.62
C GLY A 13 -0.22 -14.80 4.05
N SER A 14 -1.24 -13.96 3.92
CA SER A 14 -1.09 -12.53 3.58
C SER A 14 -1.69 -11.66 4.68
N PHE A 15 -0.91 -10.73 5.22
CA PHE A 15 -1.39 -9.82 6.25
C PHE A 15 -2.06 -8.60 5.60
N ILE A 16 -3.30 -8.80 5.18
CA ILE A 16 -4.13 -7.76 4.57
C ILE A 16 -4.94 -7.08 5.67
N ILE A 17 -4.82 -5.76 5.75
CA ILE A 17 -5.62 -4.90 6.62
C ILE A 17 -6.56 -4.04 5.77
N THR A 18 -7.67 -3.59 6.39
CA THR A 18 -8.52 -2.56 5.78
C THR A 18 -8.06 -1.20 6.27
N ILE A 19 -7.80 -0.30 5.34
CA ILE A 19 -7.44 1.09 5.60
C ILE A 19 -8.51 2.01 5.04
N SER A 20 -8.51 3.27 5.44
CA SER A 20 -9.21 4.32 4.71
C SER A 20 -8.22 5.33 4.16
N VAL A 21 -8.35 5.71 2.90
CA VAL A 21 -7.54 6.75 2.26
C VAL A 21 -8.41 7.99 2.06
N GLY A 22 -7.92 9.14 2.52
CA GLY A 22 -8.74 10.36 2.60
C GLY A 22 -9.84 10.23 3.65
N GLU A 23 -11.03 10.81 3.39
CA GLU A 23 -12.07 10.92 4.41
C GLU A 23 -12.89 9.63 4.62
N THR A 24 -13.14 8.84 3.58
CA THR A 24 -14.16 7.76 3.66
C THR A 24 -13.91 6.51 2.82
N ARG A 25 -12.93 6.50 1.89
CA ARG A 25 -12.75 5.37 0.97
C ARG A 25 -11.98 4.25 1.63
N ARG A 26 -12.62 3.08 1.76
CA ARG A 26 -12.03 1.88 2.35
C ARG A 26 -11.30 1.07 1.30
N GLU A 27 -10.03 0.81 1.55
CA GLU A 27 -9.17 0.03 0.67
C GLU A 27 -8.51 -1.12 1.44
N LYS A 28 -8.04 -2.12 0.69
CA LYS A 28 -7.23 -3.21 1.24
C LYS A 28 -5.75 -2.85 1.08
N ALA A 29 -4.99 -3.02 2.15
CA ALA A 29 -3.55 -2.86 2.14
C ALA A 29 -2.87 -4.13 2.64
N MET A 30 -1.81 -4.56 1.96
CA MET A 30 -0.91 -5.60 2.39
C MET A 30 0.22 -4.95 3.18
N LEU A 31 0.43 -5.39 4.42
CA LEU A 31 1.54 -4.94 5.24
C LEU A 31 2.78 -5.79 4.94
N ASP A 32 3.86 -5.14 4.57
CA ASP A 32 5.16 -5.77 4.34
C ASP A 32 6.23 -5.04 5.17
N LEU A 33 6.52 -5.56 6.35
CA LEU A 33 7.54 -5.01 7.25
C LEU A 33 8.97 -5.08 6.67
N GLY A 34 9.17 -5.80 5.57
CA GLY A 34 10.43 -5.82 4.82
C GLY A 34 10.53 -4.73 3.77
N ALA A 35 9.43 -4.05 3.44
CA ALA A 35 9.42 -2.95 2.50
C ALA A 35 9.82 -1.65 3.18
N SER A 36 10.62 -0.83 2.50
CA SER A 36 11.04 0.48 2.98
C SER A 36 10.17 1.63 2.43
N ILE A 37 9.19 1.30 1.58
CA ILE A 37 8.34 2.25 0.88
C ILE A 37 6.89 1.76 0.88
N ASN A 38 5.95 2.69 0.80
CA ASN A 38 4.56 2.37 0.49
C ASN A 38 4.34 2.45 -1.02
N LEU A 39 3.60 1.49 -1.59
CA LEU A 39 3.23 1.48 -3.01
C LEU A 39 1.73 1.62 -3.17
N MET A 40 1.32 2.44 -4.13
CA MET A 40 -0.07 2.55 -4.56
C MET A 40 -0.16 2.36 -6.09
N PRO A 41 -1.06 1.49 -6.58
CA PRO A 41 -1.29 1.36 -8.01
C PRO A 41 -1.78 2.68 -8.62
N TYR A 42 -1.28 3.04 -9.81
CA TYR A 42 -1.67 4.27 -10.50
C TYR A 42 -3.18 4.34 -10.80
N ALA A 43 -3.80 3.20 -11.12
CA ALA A 43 -5.25 3.11 -11.30
C ALA A 43 -6.02 3.52 -10.04
N LEU A 44 -5.56 3.10 -8.86
CA LEU A 44 -6.19 3.44 -7.59
C LEU A 44 -5.94 4.92 -7.24
N PHE A 45 -4.71 5.41 -7.42
CA PHE A 45 -4.40 6.84 -7.26
C PHE A 45 -5.39 7.74 -8.04
N LYS A 46 -5.65 7.39 -9.32
CA LYS A 46 -6.63 8.10 -10.16
C LYS A 46 -8.07 7.94 -9.64
N ASP A 47 -8.48 6.73 -9.27
CA ASP A 47 -9.83 6.46 -8.79
C ASP A 47 -10.15 7.19 -7.48
N LEU A 48 -9.16 7.30 -6.58
CA LEU A 48 -9.22 8.07 -5.34
C LEU A 48 -9.26 9.59 -5.59
N GLY A 49 -8.91 10.05 -6.79
CA GLY A 49 -8.86 11.47 -7.14
C GLY A 49 -7.77 12.22 -6.37
N LEU A 50 -6.66 11.53 -6.03
CA LEU A 50 -5.53 12.16 -5.38
C LEU A 50 -4.78 13.06 -6.37
N GLU A 51 -4.20 14.13 -5.84
CA GLU A 51 -3.44 15.12 -6.60
C GLU A 51 -2.00 15.22 -6.07
N GLY A 52 -1.19 16.08 -6.68
CA GLY A 52 0.17 16.35 -6.19
C GLY A 52 1.20 15.27 -6.52
N LEU A 53 0.96 14.46 -7.56
CA LEU A 53 1.93 13.49 -8.05
C LEU A 53 3.20 14.18 -8.54
N LYS A 54 4.30 14.01 -7.82
CA LYS A 54 5.62 14.54 -8.17
C LYS A 54 6.39 13.50 -8.99
N PRO A 55 6.90 13.84 -10.19
CA PRO A 55 7.76 12.93 -10.94
C PRO A 55 8.98 12.50 -10.11
N THR A 56 9.41 11.26 -10.29
CA THR A 56 10.60 10.71 -9.62
C THR A 56 11.52 10.02 -10.64
N THR A 57 12.81 9.99 -10.34
CA THR A 57 13.80 9.22 -11.09
C THR A 57 14.14 7.89 -10.39
N MET A 58 13.37 7.50 -9.37
CA MET A 58 13.52 6.24 -8.67
C MET A 58 13.32 5.05 -9.60
N GLU A 59 14.02 3.96 -9.33
CA GLU A 59 13.79 2.65 -9.95
C GLU A 59 13.50 1.63 -8.85
N LEU A 60 12.53 0.75 -9.08
CA LEU A 60 12.18 -0.33 -8.17
C LEU A 60 12.69 -1.64 -8.73
N ILE A 61 13.44 -2.38 -7.92
CA ILE A 61 13.84 -3.76 -8.22
C ILE A 61 12.91 -4.68 -7.46
N LEU A 62 12.10 -5.44 -8.18
CA LEU A 62 11.17 -6.39 -7.59
C LEU A 62 11.87 -7.72 -7.24
N ALA A 63 11.17 -8.58 -6.50
CA ALA A 63 11.71 -9.88 -6.07
C ALA A 63 12.06 -10.82 -7.25
N ASP A 64 11.37 -10.65 -8.38
CA ASP A 64 11.66 -11.35 -9.64
C ASP A 64 12.83 -10.71 -10.43
N ARG A 65 13.48 -9.70 -9.84
CA ARG A 65 14.57 -8.89 -10.42
C ARG A 65 14.14 -8.03 -11.61
N SER A 66 12.85 -7.93 -11.90
CA SER A 66 12.36 -6.95 -12.85
C SER A 66 12.56 -5.53 -12.30
N VAL A 67 12.91 -4.62 -13.20
CA VAL A 67 13.04 -3.20 -12.88
C VAL A 67 11.76 -2.51 -13.33
N ARG A 68 11.16 -1.72 -12.43
CA ARG A 68 9.98 -0.90 -12.72
C ARG A 68 10.27 0.55 -12.40
N HIS A 69 9.74 1.44 -13.24
CA HIS A 69 9.86 2.90 -13.07
C HIS A 69 8.54 3.44 -12.54
N PRO A 70 8.50 3.94 -11.30
CA PRO A 70 7.32 4.60 -10.77
C PRO A 70 6.94 5.85 -11.58
N THR A 71 5.65 6.13 -11.65
CA THR A 71 5.12 7.34 -12.29
C THR A 71 5.49 8.59 -11.48
N GLY A 72 5.55 8.46 -10.16
CA GLY A 72 5.85 9.55 -9.25
C GLY A 72 5.70 9.17 -7.79
N VAL A 73 5.82 10.16 -6.92
CA VAL A 73 5.56 10.08 -5.49
C VAL A 73 4.46 11.06 -5.14
N VAL A 74 3.51 10.64 -4.31
CA VAL A 74 2.56 11.53 -3.65
C VAL A 74 2.90 11.54 -2.16
N GLU A 75 2.97 12.73 -1.58
CA GLU A 75 3.38 12.93 -0.20
C GLU A 75 2.17 13.25 0.68
N ASP A 76 2.30 12.98 1.99
CA ASP A 76 1.33 13.38 3.02
C ASP A 76 -0.11 12.88 2.81
N VAL A 77 -0.28 11.71 2.19
CA VAL A 77 -1.61 11.10 2.04
C VAL A 77 -2.10 10.62 3.41
N LEU A 78 -3.24 11.14 3.85
CA LEU A 78 -3.84 10.71 5.11
C LEU A 78 -4.42 9.30 4.98
N VAL A 79 -3.84 8.37 5.74
CA VAL A 79 -4.28 6.98 5.84
C VAL A 79 -4.82 6.73 7.24
N ARG A 80 -6.03 6.19 7.32
CA ARG A 80 -6.63 5.74 8.57
C ARG A 80 -6.49 4.23 8.72
N VAL A 81 -5.93 3.79 9.83
CA VAL A 81 -5.84 2.38 10.25
C VAL A 81 -6.51 2.25 11.61
N GLY A 82 -7.70 1.65 11.65
CA GLY A 82 -8.54 1.66 12.84
C GLY A 82 -8.88 3.08 13.26
N GLU A 83 -8.41 3.49 14.44
CA GLU A 83 -8.62 4.83 15.01
C GLU A 83 -7.46 5.80 14.72
N LEU A 84 -6.33 5.31 14.21
CA LEU A 84 -5.15 6.12 13.94
C LEU A 84 -5.23 6.73 12.54
N ILE A 85 -4.89 8.02 12.42
CA ILE A 85 -4.71 8.72 11.15
C ILE A 85 -3.24 9.10 11.06
N ILE A 86 -2.58 8.64 10.00
CA ILE A 86 -1.14 8.81 9.80
C ILE A 86 -0.94 9.36 8.38
N PRO A 87 -0.18 10.46 8.21
CA PRO A 87 0.27 10.88 6.89
C PRO A 87 1.32 9.88 6.37
N ALA A 88 1.17 9.45 5.12
CA ALA A 88 2.09 8.52 4.48
C ALA A 88 2.38 8.95 3.04
N ASP A 89 3.65 8.80 2.65
CA ASP A 89 4.07 9.00 1.28
C ASP A 89 3.90 7.70 0.50
N PHE A 90 3.44 7.80 -0.74
CA PHE A 90 3.25 6.66 -1.64
C PHE A 90 4.04 6.83 -2.92
N VAL A 91 4.81 5.81 -3.25
CA VAL A 91 5.35 5.62 -4.59
C VAL A 91 4.23 5.10 -5.48
N ILE A 92 3.92 5.83 -6.55
CA ILE A 92 2.84 5.50 -7.48
C ILE A 92 3.40 4.70 -8.65
N LEU A 93 2.89 3.49 -8.85
CA LEU A 93 3.39 2.55 -9.85
C LEU A 93 2.28 2.16 -10.83
N GLU A 94 2.56 2.28 -12.13
CA GLU A 94 1.72 1.66 -13.16
C GLU A 94 1.94 0.15 -13.13
N MET A 95 0.92 -0.60 -12.75
CA MET A 95 0.96 -2.05 -12.71
C MET A 95 0.16 -2.59 -13.89
N GLU A 96 0.67 -3.62 -14.56
CA GLU A 96 -0.05 -4.31 -15.62
C GLU A 96 -1.25 -5.05 -15.01
N THR A 97 -2.37 -4.34 -14.95
CA THR A 97 -3.63 -4.91 -14.50
C THR A 97 -4.46 -5.23 -15.73
N ASP A 98 -4.92 -6.47 -15.83
CA ASP A 98 -6.14 -6.72 -16.58
C ASP A 98 -7.21 -5.78 -16.02
N SER A 99 -7.93 -5.06 -16.87
CA SER A 99 -8.88 -3.99 -16.47
C SER A 99 -9.93 -4.45 -15.45
N THR A 100 -10.10 -5.77 -15.32
CA THR A 100 -10.98 -6.45 -14.37
C THR A 100 -10.37 -6.66 -12.96
N LYS A 101 -9.04 -6.59 -12.81
CA LYS A 101 -8.30 -6.92 -11.57
C LYS A 101 -7.61 -5.73 -10.89
N ALA A 102 -7.67 -4.54 -11.47
CA ALA A 102 -7.05 -3.35 -10.90
C ALA A 102 -7.52 -3.04 -9.45
N ARG A 103 -8.77 -3.42 -9.12
CA ARG A 103 -9.35 -3.28 -7.77
C ARG A 103 -8.93 -4.37 -6.79
N GLU A 104 -8.30 -5.43 -7.27
CA GLU A 104 -7.82 -6.54 -6.43
C GLU A 104 -6.38 -6.34 -5.97
N MET A 105 -5.64 -5.41 -6.59
CA MET A 105 -4.26 -5.13 -6.24
C MET A 105 -4.23 -4.23 -5.00
N PRO A 106 -3.82 -4.77 -3.83
CA PRO A 106 -3.84 -3.99 -2.61
C PRO A 106 -2.74 -2.93 -2.64
N ILE A 107 -2.95 -1.86 -1.87
CA ILE A 107 -1.87 -0.95 -1.47
C ILE A 107 -0.81 -1.77 -0.72
N LEU A 108 0.47 -1.51 -0.94
CA LEU A 108 1.53 -2.08 -0.11
C LEU A 108 1.96 -1.02 0.91
N LEU A 109 1.96 -1.40 2.19
CA LEU A 109 2.45 -0.58 3.29
C LEU A 109 3.74 -1.18 3.84
N GLY A 110 4.80 -0.37 3.88
CA GLY A 110 6.10 -0.69 4.49
C GLY A 110 6.20 -0.29 5.95
#